data_AF-A0A942H991-F1
#
_entry.id   AF-A0A942H991-F1
#
_cell.length_a   1.000
_cell.length_b   1.000
_cell.length_c   1.000
_cell.angle_alpha   90.00
_cell.angle_beta   90.00
_cell.angle_gamma   90.00
#
_symmetry.space_group_name_H-M   'P 1'
#
loop_
_entity.id
_entity.type
_entity.pdbx_description
1 polymer ?
#
loop_
_entity_poly.entity_id
_entity_poly.type
_entity_poly.pdbx_seq_one_letter_code
_entity_poly.pdbx_strand_id
1 'polypeptide(L)'
;MPYCPSCGSEFRSGFTECNSCHVPLVASLNAETNGAGEVYFEEDDSESELQLLLTLTSGSQATFVRRLLDDAGVPSVLHGGHGDEIRSGEPYRIYVDEDYFEAAQETIESFRSPSLVTGQIEGDLLRLQQELQRLEREAAHARPQLQAVRASMEKLQSELNALNRELE
;
A
#
# COMPACT_ATOMS: atom_id res chain seq x y z
N MET A 1 35.53 12.71 -17.66
CA MET A 1 34.35 13.57 -17.87
C MET A 1 34.00 14.25 -16.55
N PRO A 2 33.52 15.50 -16.53
CA PRO A 2 32.94 16.10 -15.33
C PRO A 2 31.61 15.45 -14.94
N TYR A 3 31.30 15.38 -13.66
CA TYR A 3 30.08 14.78 -13.09
C TYR A 3 29.37 15.78 -12.17
N CYS A 4 28.05 15.68 -12.09
CA CYS A 4 27.27 16.43 -11.11
C CYS A 4 27.27 15.68 -9.76
N PRO A 5 27.69 16.30 -8.64
CA PRO A 5 27.73 15.63 -7.35
C PRO A 5 26.33 15.35 -6.78
N SER A 6 25.31 16.12 -7.16
CA SER A 6 23.94 15.95 -6.64
C SER A 6 23.10 14.93 -7.40
N CYS A 7 23.32 14.76 -8.71
CA CYS A 7 22.51 13.84 -9.54
C CYS A 7 23.32 12.73 -10.21
N GLY A 8 24.64 12.70 -10.05
CA GLY A 8 25.52 11.67 -10.61
C GLY A 8 25.65 11.67 -12.13
N SER A 9 25.06 12.64 -12.83
CA SER A 9 25.09 12.70 -14.30
C SER A 9 26.47 13.07 -14.83
N GLU A 10 26.92 12.38 -15.89
CA GLU A 10 28.19 12.62 -16.58
C GLU A 10 28.02 13.65 -17.71
N PHE A 11 28.94 14.61 -17.78
CA PHE A 11 28.94 15.71 -18.73
C PHE A 11 30.18 15.68 -19.62
N ARG A 12 30.07 16.25 -20.82
CA ARG A 12 31.23 16.41 -21.72
C ARG A 12 32.16 17.50 -21.19
N SER A 13 33.46 17.34 -21.44
CA SER A 13 34.48 18.34 -21.12
C SER A 13 34.16 19.68 -21.79
N GLY A 14 34.05 20.74 -20.99
CA GLY A 14 33.69 22.10 -21.46
C GLY A 14 32.45 22.68 -20.76
N PHE A 15 31.66 21.85 -20.09
CA PHE A 15 30.58 22.29 -19.19
C PHE A 15 31.10 22.37 -17.76
N THR A 16 30.82 23.49 -17.09
CA THR A 16 31.23 23.76 -15.69
C THR A 16 30.05 23.70 -14.71
N GLU A 17 28.80 23.63 -15.20
CA GLU A 17 27.59 23.69 -14.39
C GLU A 17 26.54 22.68 -14.89
N CYS A 18 25.81 22.06 -13.95
CA CYS A 18 24.70 21.18 -14.24
C CYS A 18 23.45 21.97 -14.64
N ASN A 19 22.85 21.68 -15.80
CA ASN A 19 21.63 22.37 -16.26
C ASN A 19 20.37 22.06 -15.40
N SER A 20 20.38 20.96 -14.63
CA SER A 20 19.24 20.56 -13.80
C SER A 20 19.38 20.97 -12.34
N CYS A 21 20.61 20.93 -11.81
CA CYS A 21 20.88 21.18 -10.39
C CYS A 21 21.53 22.55 -10.15
N HIS A 22 22.02 23.23 -11.20
CA HIS A 22 22.75 24.50 -11.11
C HIS A 22 23.95 24.48 -10.16
N VAL A 23 24.57 23.31 -10.00
CA VAL A 23 25.79 23.12 -9.18
C VAL A 23 27.02 22.94 -10.08
N PRO A 24 28.20 23.36 -9.62
CA PRO A 24 29.45 23.19 -10.36
C PRO A 24 29.79 21.70 -10.53
N LEU A 25 30.23 21.34 -11.73
CA LEU A 25 30.57 19.96 -12.06
C LEU A 25 31.98 19.60 -11.58
N VAL A 26 32.14 18.41 -10.99
CA VAL A 26 33.41 17.92 -10.44
C VAL A 26 34.06 16.89 -11.36
N ALA A 27 35.40 16.86 -11.44
CA ALA A 27 36.11 15.96 -12.35
C ALA A 27 36.06 14.48 -11.92
N SER A 28 35.90 14.23 -10.62
CA SER A 28 35.74 12.92 -9.99
C SER A 28 34.89 13.09 -8.73
N LEU A 29 33.95 12.18 -8.45
CA LEU A 29 33.16 12.18 -7.21
C LEU A 29 34.01 11.95 -5.94
N ASN A 30 35.27 11.53 -6.09
CA ASN A 30 36.19 11.20 -4.99
C ASN A 30 37.38 12.18 -4.85
N ALA A 31 37.26 13.42 -5.33
CA ALA A 31 38.33 14.41 -5.19
C ALA A 31 37.97 15.52 -4.19
N GLU A 32 38.15 15.19 -2.91
CA GLU A 32 38.73 16.01 -1.85
C GLU A 32 38.11 17.40 -1.58
N THR A 33 37.30 17.42 -0.52
CA THR A 33 37.23 18.52 0.45
C THR A 33 38.63 18.78 1.03
N ASN A 34 39.42 19.65 0.39
CA ASN A 34 40.64 20.20 0.96
C ASN A 34 40.51 21.72 1.07
N GLY A 35 40.02 22.16 2.24
CA GLY A 35 39.88 23.56 2.61
C GLY A 35 39.87 23.73 4.13
N ALA A 36 41.03 23.51 4.75
CA ALA A 36 41.46 24.06 6.04
C ALA A 36 40.36 24.27 7.11
N GLY A 37 40.02 23.18 7.78
CA GLY A 37 39.38 23.18 9.07
C GLY A 37 39.58 21.79 9.64
N GLU A 38 40.37 21.68 10.70
CA GLU A 38 40.45 20.47 11.51
C GLU A 38 39.08 20.23 12.12
N VAL A 39 38.20 19.55 11.38
CA VAL A 39 37.01 18.93 11.94
C VAL A 39 37.40 17.47 12.03
N TYR A 40 37.63 17.04 13.26
CA TYR A 40 37.66 15.63 13.61
C TYR A 40 36.53 14.96 12.84
N PHE A 41 36.85 13.92 12.08
CA PHE A 41 35.87 12.89 11.82
C PHE A 41 35.54 12.35 13.20
N GLU A 42 34.50 12.89 13.83
CA GLU A 42 33.56 12.02 14.49
C GLU A 42 33.14 11.10 13.34
N GLU A 43 33.77 9.93 13.27
CA GLU A 43 33.04 8.73 12.89
C GLU A 43 31.77 8.86 13.71
N ASP A 44 30.70 9.36 13.08
CA ASP A 44 29.38 9.28 13.66
C ASP A 44 29.06 7.79 13.58
N ASP A 45 29.64 7.09 14.56
CA ASP A 45 29.35 5.75 15.04
C ASP A 45 27.98 5.81 15.75
N SER A 46 27.06 6.63 15.22
CA SER A 46 25.65 6.44 15.41
C SER A 46 25.35 5.15 14.64
N GLU A 47 25.50 4.02 15.33
CA GLU A 47 24.72 2.83 15.01
C GLU A 47 23.25 3.22 15.16
N SER A 48 22.72 4.01 14.22
CA SER A 48 21.34 4.42 14.23
C SER A 48 20.51 3.15 14.07
N GLU A 49 19.97 2.68 15.19
CA GLU A 49 19.22 1.44 15.24
C GLU A 49 17.96 1.65 14.39
N LEU A 50 17.88 0.94 13.26
CA LEU A 50 16.70 0.97 12.41
C LEU A 50 15.50 0.43 13.19
N GLN A 51 14.61 1.33 13.59
CA GLN A 51 13.44 1.00 14.38
C GLN A 51 12.26 0.66 13.47
N LEU A 52 11.56 -0.42 13.81
CA LEU A 52 10.36 -0.84 13.08
C LEU A 52 9.22 0.13 13.34
N LEU A 53 8.84 0.91 12.32
CA LEU A 53 7.74 1.86 12.40
C LEU A 53 6.40 1.18 12.19
N LEU A 54 6.28 0.37 11.13
CA LEU A 54 5.00 -0.24 10.76
C LEU A 54 5.17 -1.54 9.98
N THR A 55 4.25 -2.47 10.20
CA THR A 55 4.11 -3.70 9.41
C THR A 55 2.80 -3.66 8.62
N LEU A 56 2.88 -3.93 7.32
CA LEU A 56 1.79 -3.85 6.36
C LEU A 56 1.67 -5.17 5.60
N THR A 57 0.44 -5.58 5.30
CA THR A 57 0.16 -6.81 4.55
C THR A 57 -0.09 -6.54 3.06
N SER A 58 -0.15 -5.27 2.67
CA SER A 58 -0.44 -4.84 1.29
C SER A 58 0.74 -4.03 0.73
N GLY A 59 1.22 -4.42 -0.45
CA GLY A 59 2.34 -3.75 -1.12
C GLY A 59 2.01 -2.33 -1.59
N SER A 60 0.75 -2.07 -1.97
CA SER A 60 0.30 -0.72 -2.33
C SER A 60 0.33 0.22 -1.12
N GLN A 61 -0.10 -0.25 0.05
CA GLN A 61 -0.01 0.52 1.30
C GLN A 61 1.45 0.78 1.68
N ALA A 62 2.33 -0.23 1.54
CA ALA A 62 3.74 -0.06 1.86
C ALA A 62 4.44 0.96 0.95
N THR A 63 4.11 0.94 -0.35
CA THR A 63 4.60 1.94 -1.32
C THR A 63 4.08 3.34 -1.01
N PHE A 64 2.81 3.44 -0.61
CA PHE A 64 2.19 4.72 -0.25
C PHE A 64 2.84 5.32 1.01
N VAL A 65 3.01 4.51 2.06
CA VAL A 65 3.65 4.98 3.31
C VAL A 65 5.10 5.38 3.07
N ARG A 66 5.85 4.63 2.24
CA ARG A 66 7.21 5.03 1.86
C ARG A 66 7.24 6.40 1.19
N ARG A 67 6.38 6.62 0.20
CA ARG A 67 6.29 7.91 -0.50
C ARG A 67 5.90 9.05 0.45
N LEU A 68 5.03 8.77 1.42
CA LEU A 68 4.64 9.74 2.42
C LEU A 68 5.82 10.16 3.32
N LEU A 69 6.62 9.19 3.75
CA LEU A 69 7.84 9.45 4.52
C LEU A 69 8.88 10.20 3.66
N ASP A 70 9.03 9.83 2.38
CA ASP A 70 9.91 10.54 1.44
C ASP A 70 9.48 12.02 1.26
N ASP A 71 8.18 12.30 1.10
CA ASP A 71 7.64 13.66 0.97
C ASP A 71 7.83 14.49 2.27
N ALA A 72 7.85 13.81 3.43
CA ALA A 72 8.14 14.43 4.72
C ALA A 72 9.65 14.58 5.00
N GLY A 73 10.51 14.10 4.10
CA GLY A 73 11.97 14.13 4.27
C GLY A 73 12.50 13.12 5.28
N VAL A 74 11.74 12.07 5.60
CA VAL A 74 12.10 11.03 6.55
C VAL A 74 12.70 9.81 5.81
N PRO A 75 13.99 9.50 6.01
CA PRO A 75 14.62 8.34 5.39
C PRO A 75 13.98 7.04 5.91
N SER A 76 13.47 6.20 5.01
CA SER A 76 12.84 4.93 5.39
C SER A 76 13.29 3.75 4.53
N VAL A 77 13.40 2.58 5.15
CA VAL A 77 13.79 1.31 4.50
C VAL A 77 12.59 0.36 4.52
N LEU A 78 12.19 -0.11 3.34
CA LEU A 78 11.13 -1.09 3.18
C LEU A 78 11.75 -2.48 3.00
N HIS A 79 11.41 -3.39 3.92
CA HIS A 79 11.91 -4.76 3.96
C HIS A 79 10.75 -5.76 3.91
N GLY A 80 10.95 -6.86 3.20
CA GLY A 80 9.91 -7.88 3.02
C GLY A 80 8.90 -7.53 1.93
N GLY A 81 8.02 -8.48 1.66
CA GLY A 81 7.01 -8.40 0.60
C GLY A 81 7.36 -9.21 -0.65
N HIS A 82 6.45 -10.09 -1.02
CA HIS A 82 6.37 -10.64 -2.37
C HIS A 82 5.08 -10.13 -2.99
N GLY A 83 5.13 -9.80 -4.28
CA GLY A 83 3.96 -9.33 -5.04
C GLY A 83 2.77 -10.28 -4.87
N ASP A 84 1.56 -9.73 -5.06
CA ASP A 84 0.24 -10.31 -4.75
C ASP A 84 -0.04 -11.77 -5.22
N GLU A 85 0.89 -12.45 -5.87
CA GLU A 85 0.73 -13.76 -6.52
C GLU A 85 1.23 -14.99 -5.74
N ILE A 86 1.91 -14.86 -4.59
CA ILE A 86 2.44 -16.05 -3.88
C ILE A 86 1.85 -16.19 -2.48
N ARG A 87 1.29 -17.38 -2.20
CA ARG A 87 0.51 -17.81 -1.01
C ARG A 87 1.29 -17.78 0.33
N SER A 88 2.46 -17.15 0.37
CA SER A 88 3.32 -16.98 1.54
C SER A 88 4.19 -15.73 1.34
N GLY A 89 3.60 -14.56 1.53
CA GLY A 89 4.33 -13.30 1.52
C GLY A 89 4.68 -12.91 2.95
N GLU A 90 5.97 -12.73 3.24
CA GLU A 90 6.36 -12.03 4.46
C GLU A 90 5.75 -10.62 4.44
N PRO A 91 5.20 -10.14 5.57
CA PRO A 91 4.58 -8.82 5.59
C PRO A 91 5.64 -7.75 5.33
N TYR A 92 5.23 -6.68 4.66
CA TYR A 92 6.04 -5.50 4.41
C TYR A 92 6.34 -4.80 5.73
N ARG A 93 7.60 -4.57 6.04
CA ARG A 93 8.06 -3.89 7.25
C ARG A 93 8.78 -2.62 6.83
N ILE A 94 8.39 -1.50 7.43
CA ILE A 94 9.01 -0.20 7.19
C ILE A 94 9.82 0.16 8.43
N TYR A 95 11.09 0.38 8.21
CA TYR A 95 12.06 0.79 9.21
C TYR A 95 12.44 2.24 8.99
N VAL A 96 12.63 2.96 10.09
CA VAL A 96 13.10 4.34 10.09
C VAL A 96 14.22 4.43 11.10
N ASP A 97 15.14 5.34 10.84
CA ASP A 97 16.18 5.72 11.78
C ASP A 97 15.59 6.21 13.12
N GLU A 98 16.21 5.88 14.25
CA GLU A 98 15.73 6.27 15.58
C GLU A 98 15.56 7.79 15.69
N ASP A 99 16.46 8.57 15.10
CA ASP A 99 16.42 10.04 15.11
C ASP A 99 15.17 10.61 14.43
N TYR A 100 14.59 9.84 13.51
CA TYR A 100 13.43 10.24 12.73
C TYR A 100 12.16 9.46 13.13
N PHE A 101 12.22 8.59 14.14
CA PHE A 101 11.09 7.75 14.52
C PHE A 101 9.90 8.59 15.00
N GLU A 102 10.14 9.60 15.82
CA GLU A 102 9.08 10.49 16.34
C GLU A 102 8.44 11.31 15.21
N ALA A 103 9.25 11.87 14.30
CA ALA A 103 8.78 12.60 13.13
C ALA A 103 8.00 11.70 12.15
N ALA A 104 8.44 10.45 11.97
CA ALA A 104 7.75 9.46 11.15
C ALA A 104 6.40 9.09 11.76
N GLN A 105 6.35 8.91 13.08
CA GLN A 105 5.11 8.60 13.80
C GLN A 105 4.12 9.77 13.71
N GLU A 106 4.57 11.01 13.91
CA GLU A 106 3.73 12.20 13.77
C GLU A 106 3.23 12.37 12.34
N THR A 107 4.09 12.15 11.33
CA THR A 107 3.69 12.19 9.92
C THR A 107 2.63 11.13 9.63
N ILE A 108 2.84 9.90 10.09
CA ILE A 108 1.84 8.84 9.93
C ILE A 108 0.55 9.18 10.67
N GLU A 109 0.62 9.75 11.87
CA GLU A 109 -0.56 10.06 12.70
C GLU A 109 -1.36 11.24 12.14
N SER A 110 -0.66 12.29 11.71
CA SER A 110 -1.20 13.45 10.99
C SER A 110 -1.96 13.02 9.73
N PHE A 111 -1.39 12.10 8.94
CA PHE A 111 -2.05 11.55 7.76
C PHE A 111 -3.04 10.41 8.05
N ARG A 112 -2.93 9.71 9.19
CA ARG A 112 -3.89 8.69 9.66
C ARG A 112 -5.20 9.29 10.10
N SER A 113 -5.21 10.54 10.53
CA SER A 113 -6.43 11.31 10.69
C SER A 113 -6.85 11.88 9.33
N PRO A 114 -8.01 11.63 8.74
CA PRO A 114 -8.90 10.48 8.69
C PRO A 114 -8.98 9.87 7.26
N SER A 115 -8.13 10.26 6.30
CA SER A 115 -8.43 10.14 4.85
C SER A 115 -8.11 8.79 4.18
N LEU A 116 -7.16 8.02 4.71
CA LEU A 116 -6.71 6.78 4.05
C LEU A 116 -7.49 5.55 4.49
N VAL A 117 -7.90 5.51 5.76
CA VAL A 117 -8.76 4.45 6.30
C VAL A 117 -10.21 4.68 5.85
N THR A 118 -10.67 5.92 5.75
CA THR A 118 -12.01 6.22 5.23
C THR A 118 -12.13 5.91 3.75
N GLY A 119 -11.17 6.28 2.90
CA GLY A 119 -11.27 5.96 1.46
C GLY A 119 -11.37 4.47 1.16
N GLN A 120 -10.63 3.63 1.90
CA GLN A 120 -10.68 2.17 1.73
C GLN A 120 -11.95 1.55 2.35
N ILE A 121 -12.37 2.01 3.54
CA ILE A 121 -13.63 1.55 4.15
C ILE A 121 -14.85 2.00 3.34
N GLU A 122 -14.83 3.21 2.79
CA GLU A 122 -15.89 3.74 1.92
C GLU A 122 -15.98 2.93 0.63
N GLY A 123 -14.84 2.59 0.00
CA GLY A 123 -14.79 1.73 -1.17
C GLY A 123 -15.38 0.34 -0.91
N ASP A 124 -14.98 -0.29 0.19
CA ASP A 124 -15.47 -1.61 0.60
C ASP A 124 -16.96 -1.56 0.98
N LEU A 125 -17.43 -0.52 1.68
CA LEU A 125 -18.84 -0.31 1.97
C LEU A 125 -19.68 -0.18 0.69
N LEU A 126 -19.19 0.58 -0.29
CA LEU A 126 -19.90 0.81 -1.54
C LEU A 126 -20.00 -0.49 -2.36
N ARG A 127 -18.92 -1.28 -2.39
CA ARG A 127 -18.90 -2.62 -3.00
C ARG A 127 -19.88 -3.57 -2.32
N LEU A 128 -19.86 -3.63 -0.99
CA LEU A 128 -20.77 -4.47 -0.21
C LEU A 128 -22.24 -4.05 -0.39
N GLN A 129 -22.52 -2.75 -0.43
CA GLN A 129 -23.87 -2.25 -0.72
C GLN A 129 -24.37 -2.66 -2.11
N GLN A 130 -23.50 -2.61 -3.14
CA GLN A 130 -23.85 -3.07 -4.48
C GLN A 130 -24.13 -4.58 -4.52
N GLU A 131 -23.33 -5.36 -3.80
CA GLU A 131 -23.51 -6.82 -3.71
C GLU A 131 -24.80 -7.18 -2.96
N LEU A 132 -25.11 -6.47 -1.88
CA LEU A 132 -26.34 -6.64 -1.12
C LEU A 132 -27.57 -6.30 -1.97
N GLN A 133 -27.55 -5.18 -2.70
CA GLN A 133 -28.62 -4.85 -3.65
C GLN A 133 -28.80 -5.90 -4.74
N ARG A 134 -27.71 -6.47 -5.25
CA ARG A 134 -27.77 -7.54 -6.26
C ARG A 134 -28.44 -8.79 -5.67
N LEU A 135 -28.00 -9.22 -4.50
CA LEU A 135 -28.58 -10.39 -3.81
C LEU A 135 -30.06 -10.19 -3.49
N GLU A 136 -30.46 -8.99 -3.08
CA GLU A 136 -31.88 -8.66 -2.85
C GLU A 136 -32.72 -8.78 -4.11
N ARG A 137 -32.22 -8.32 -5.26
CA ARG A 137 -32.92 -8.46 -6.55
C ARG A 137 -33.05 -9.92 -6.97
N GLU A 138 -31.97 -10.70 -6.81
CA GLU A 138 -31.98 -12.13 -7.10
C GLU A 138 -32.98 -12.87 -6.20
N ALA A 139 -33.00 -12.58 -4.90
CA ALA A 139 -33.96 -13.15 -3.96
C ALA A 139 -35.41 -12.74 -4.27
N ALA A 140 -35.64 -11.49 -4.68
CA ALA A 140 -36.95 -11.00 -5.08
C ALA A 140 -37.49 -11.74 -6.31
N HIS A 141 -36.61 -12.16 -7.24
CA HIS A 141 -36.99 -12.95 -8.40
C HIS A 141 -37.17 -14.44 -8.08
N ALA A 142 -36.34 -15.00 -7.20
CA ALA A 142 -36.40 -16.42 -6.82
C ALA A 142 -37.60 -16.74 -5.91
N ARG A 143 -38.01 -15.82 -5.04
CA ARG A 143 -39.16 -16.00 -4.12
C ARG A 143 -40.46 -16.43 -4.82
N PRO A 144 -40.97 -15.74 -5.85
CA PRO A 144 -42.20 -16.14 -6.52
C PRO A 144 -42.06 -17.48 -7.25
N GLN A 145 -40.88 -17.80 -7.81
CA GLN A 145 -40.63 -19.10 -8.44
C GLN A 145 -40.71 -20.23 -7.42
N LEU A 146 -40.10 -20.06 -6.24
CA LEU A 146 -40.20 -21.04 -5.15
C LEU A 146 -41.63 -21.22 -4.66
N GLN A 147 -42.41 -20.14 -4.55
CA GLN A 147 -43.83 -20.22 -4.19
C GLN A 147 -44.65 -20.97 -5.24
N ALA A 148 -44.41 -20.72 -6.53
CA ALA A 148 -45.08 -21.43 -7.62
C ALA A 148 -44.76 -22.93 -7.63
N VAL A 149 -43.48 -23.30 -7.44
CA VAL A 149 -43.05 -24.70 -7.35
C VAL A 149 -43.68 -25.36 -6.14
N ARG A 150 -43.69 -24.70 -4.97
CA ARG A 150 -44.32 -25.23 -3.76
C ARG A 150 -45.82 -25.49 -3.94
N ALA A 151 -46.53 -24.55 -4.55
CA ALA A 151 -47.95 -24.73 -4.87
C ALA A 151 -48.18 -25.91 -5.82
N SER A 152 -47.30 -26.09 -6.82
CA SER A 152 -47.38 -27.25 -7.72
C SER A 152 -47.14 -28.58 -7.00
N MET A 153 -46.20 -28.62 -6.05
CA MET A 153 -45.94 -29.80 -5.22
C MET A 153 -47.13 -30.13 -4.32
N GLU A 154 -47.73 -29.13 -3.66
CA GLU A 154 -48.91 -29.33 -2.83
C GLU A 154 -50.10 -29.86 -3.64
N LYS A 155 -50.29 -29.36 -4.87
CA LYS A 155 -51.31 -29.87 -5.78
C LYS A 155 -51.08 -31.35 -6.13
N LEU A 156 -49.86 -31.70 -6.55
CA LEU A 156 -49.50 -33.09 -6.88
C LEU A 156 -49.65 -34.03 -5.67
N GLN A 157 -49.29 -33.58 -4.47
CA GLN A 157 -49.50 -34.35 -3.23
C GLN A 157 -51.00 -34.59 -2.98
N SER A 158 -51.84 -33.59 -3.21
CA SER A 158 -53.29 -33.74 -3.06
C SER A 158 -53.89 -34.72 -4.08
N GLU A 159 -53.44 -34.66 -5.34
CA GLU A 159 -53.87 -35.58 -6.41
C GLU A 159 -53.43 -37.02 -6.11
N LEU A 160 -52.17 -37.21 -5.67
CA LEU A 160 -51.65 -38.52 -5.27
C LEU A 160 -52.45 -39.11 -4.10
N ASN A 161 -52.77 -38.29 -3.09
CA ASN A 161 -53.57 -38.72 -1.95
C ASN A 161 -55.01 -39.07 -2.34
N ALA A 162 -55.59 -38.38 -3.31
CA ALA A 162 -56.92 -38.70 -3.83
C ALA A 162 -56.92 -40.04 -4.58
N LEU A 163 -55.95 -40.25 -5.45
CA LEU A 163 -55.75 -41.52 -6.19
C LEU A 163 -55.53 -42.71 -5.24
N ASN A 164 -54.71 -42.55 -4.19
CA ASN A 164 -54.50 -43.61 -3.21
C ASN A 164 -55.80 -44.00 -2.48
N ARG A 165 -56.69 -43.05 -2.19
CA ARG A 165 -57.99 -43.34 -1.57
C ARG A 165 -58.98 -44.03 -2.50
N GLU A 166 -58.86 -43.84 -3.81
CA GLU A 166 -59.70 -44.54 -4.79
C GLU A 166 -59.24 -45.99 -5.04
N LEU A 167 -57.99 -46.30 -4.68
CA LEU A 167 -57.38 -47.63 -4.84
C LEU A 167 -57.49 -48.51 -3.57
N GLU A 168 -57.84 -47.94 -2.42
CA GLU A 168 -58.17 -48.64 -1.16
C GLU A 168 -59.66 -48.98 -1.05
#